data_AF-A0A7R9UZ39-F1
#
_entry.id   AF-A0A7R9UZ39-F1
#
_cell.length_a   1.000
_cell.length_b   1.000
_cell.length_c   1.000
_cell.angle_alpha   90.00
_cell.angle_beta   90.00
_cell.angle_gamma   90.00
#
_symmetry.space_group_name_H-M   'P 1'
#
loop_
_entity.id
_entity.type
_entity.pdbx_description
1 polymer ?
#
loop_
_entity_poly.entity_id
_entity_poly.type
_entity_poly.pdbx_seq_one_letter_code
_entity_poly.pdbx_strand_id
1 'polypeptide(L)'
;MGRPIDPAMFKVDMSHQEMERMLSELEQWYSMAAQEGAEWITAAAAASWLKNDLGYEDDAEFEDALNGSFDDFLKAMPHLETKIDDQDRLVFKIRPDLPMEEWKPVKMSLRVATREDLWNVCFKSQHARVEIPEMEFEISQDGKRHIDSIYNHIAGAIFNLGSQVSSASGMYSNDQREKIGECLDELNRHLDLEKPWTWVLYDPSGTSMFQDMTRVVVEDMEAAVPEAVAAQPPSAGMDMID
;
A
#
# COMPACT_ATOMS: atom_id res chain seq x y z
N MET A 1 14.55 9.53 -16.38
CA MET A 1 14.63 10.51 -15.28
C MET A 1 13.23 10.66 -14.71
N GLY A 2 12.94 10.04 -13.57
CA GLY A 2 11.68 10.30 -12.87
C GLY A 2 11.66 11.77 -12.46
N ARG A 3 10.56 12.48 -12.73
CA ARG A 3 10.41 13.85 -12.24
C ARG A 3 10.43 13.80 -10.72
N PRO A 4 11.24 14.63 -10.03
CA PRO A 4 11.14 14.75 -8.59
C PRO A 4 9.73 15.29 -8.27
N ILE A 5 8.95 14.48 -7.56
CA ILE A 5 7.64 14.89 -7.03
C ILE A 5 7.92 15.80 -5.84
N ASP A 6 7.27 16.97 -5.80
CA ASP A 6 7.47 17.97 -4.75
C ASP A 6 6.93 17.44 -3.40
N PRO A 7 7.77 17.24 -2.37
CA PRO A 7 7.32 16.76 -1.06
C PRO A 7 6.38 17.73 -0.35
N ALA A 8 6.31 19.01 -0.77
CA ALA A 8 5.41 20.00 -0.20
C ALA A 8 3.93 19.80 -0.60
N MET A 9 3.63 18.89 -1.53
CA MET A 9 2.28 18.66 -2.06
C MET A 9 1.40 17.73 -1.19
N PHE A 10 1.96 17.11 -0.14
CA PHE A 10 1.33 16.02 0.60
C PHE A 10 0.97 16.40 2.04
N LYS A 11 0.03 17.33 2.19
CA LYS A 11 -0.57 17.66 3.50
C LYS A 11 -2.02 17.17 3.56
N VAL A 12 -2.22 15.87 3.32
CA VAL A 12 -3.53 15.24 3.56
C VAL A 12 -3.51 14.74 4.99
N ASP A 13 -4.16 15.46 5.91
CA ASP A 13 -4.29 15.11 7.34
C ASP A 13 -5.65 14.41 7.54
N MET A 14 -5.80 13.25 6.90
CA MET A 14 -7.00 12.41 6.93
C MET A 14 -6.73 11.18 7.80
N SER A 15 -7.76 10.59 8.42
CA SER A 15 -7.57 9.32 9.11
C SER A 15 -7.11 8.25 8.10
N HIS A 16 -6.09 7.49 8.47
CA HIS A 16 -5.46 6.55 7.53
C HIS A 16 -6.42 5.43 7.06
N GLN A 17 -7.38 5.05 7.91
CA GLN A 17 -8.45 4.12 7.53
C GLN A 17 -9.37 4.70 6.45
N GLU A 18 -9.71 6.00 6.55
CA GLU A 18 -10.47 6.67 5.51
C GLU A 18 -9.64 6.81 4.23
N MET A 19 -8.33 7.05 4.34
CA MET A 19 -7.43 7.11 3.19
C MET A 19 -7.40 5.80 2.42
N GLU A 20 -7.14 4.68 3.09
CA GLU A 20 -7.12 3.36 2.45
C GLU A 20 -8.48 3.01 1.85
N ARG A 21 -9.58 3.30 2.56
CA ARG A 21 -10.92 3.04 2.05
C ARG A 21 -11.22 3.87 0.81
N MET A 22 -10.95 5.18 0.84
CA MET A 22 -11.13 6.07 -0.30
C MET A 22 -10.31 5.62 -1.52
N LEU A 23 -9.05 5.25 -1.31
CA LEU A 23 -8.18 4.78 -2.39
C LEU A 23 -8.67 3.46 -2.99
N SER A 24 -9.03 2.49 -2.14
CA SER A 24 -9.57 1.20 -2.57
C SER A 24 -10.84 1.38 -3.41
N GLU A 25 -11.77 2.21 -2.95
CA GLU A 25 -13.01 2.50 -3.66
C GLU A 25 -12.74 3.25 -4.97
N LEU A 26 -11.85 4.26 -4.95
CA LEU A 26 -11.44 5.01 -6.15
C LEU A 26 -10.81 4.11 -7.21
N GLU A 27 -9.92 3.19 -6.81
CA GLU A 27 -9.29 2.20 -7.69
C GLU A 27 -10.32 1.23 -8.28
N GLN A 28 -11.24 0.72 -7.44
CA GLN A 28 -12.31 -0.16 -7.88
C GLN A 28 -13.19 0.51 -8.93
N TRP A 29 -13.63 1.74 -8.67
CA TRP A 29 -14.48 2.47 -9.59
C TRP A 29 -13.75 2.84 -10.88
N TYR A 30 -12.48 3.26 -10.79
CA TYR A 30 -11.67 3.49 -11.99
C TYR A 30 -11.51 2.22 -12.82
N SER A 31 -11.27 1.07 -12.19
CA SER A 31 -11.19 -0.22 -12.89
C SER A 31 -12.49 -0.56 -13.62
N MET A 32 -13.65 -0.31 -13.00
CA MET A 32 -14.95 -0.50 -13.65
C MET A 32 -15.13 0.41 -14.87
N ALA A 33 -14.83 1.70 -14.72
CA ALA A 33 -14.93 2.67 -15.82
C ALA A 33 -13.94 2.35 -16.96
N ALA A 34 -12.74 1.88 -16.63
CA ALA A 34 -11.73 1.47 -17.61
C ALA A 34 -12.18 0.25 -18.43
N GLN A 35 -12.90 -0.70 -17.82
CA GLN A 35 -13.50 -1.84 -18.53
C GLN A 35 -14.58 -1.40 -19.53
N GLU A 36 -15.27 -0.29 -19.25
CA GLU A 36 -16.23 0.35 -20.15
C GLU A 36 -15.55 1.25 -21.22
N GLY A 37 -14.22 1.36 -21.19
CA GLY A 37 -13.42 2.09 -22.17
C GLY A 37 -13.11 3.54 -21.79
N ALA A 38 -13.41 3.98 -20.57
CA ALA A 38 -13.03 5.31 -20.09
C ALA A 38 -11.55 5.35 -19.68
N GLU A 39 -10.74 6.16 -20.36
CA GLU A 39 -9.33 6.38 -19.96
C GLU A 39 -9.20 7.49 -18.90
N TRP A 40 -10.09 8.49 -18.94
CA TRP A 40 -10.05 9.66 -18.07
C TRP A 40 -11.40 9.82 -17.39
N ILE A 41 -11.38 10.04 -16.08
CA ILE A 41 -12.58 10.21 -15.27
C ILE A 41 -12.58 11.60 -14.65
N THR A 42 -13.74 12.25 -14.59
CA THR A 42 -13.85 13.57 -13.97
C THR A 42 -13.76 13.46 -12.45
N ALA A 43 -13.01 14.38 -11.83
CA ALA A 43 -12.89 14.46 -10.37
C ALA A 43 -14.27 14.60 -9.70
N ALA A 44 -15.16 15.39 -10.30
CA ALA A 44 -16.53 15.57 -9.81
C ALA A 44 -17.37 14.28 -9.81
N ALA A 45 -17.22 13.43 -10.84
CA ALA A 45 -17.91 12.14 -10.85
C ALA A 45 -17.36 11.20 -9.77
N ALA A 46 -16.04 11.23 -9.55
CA ALA A 46 -15.38 10.45 -8.50
C ALA A 46 -15.79 10.86 -7.10
N ALA A 47 -15.74 12.15 -6.81
CA ALA A 47 -16.21 12.70 -5.56
C ALA A 47 -17.67 12.32 -5.32
N SER A 48 -18.52 12.47 -6.34
CA SER A 48 -19.94 12.10 -6.23
C SER A 48 -20.13 10.61 -5.93
N TRP A 49 -19.38 9.73 -6.58
CA TRP A 49 -19.46 8.29 -6.35
C TRP A 49 -18.92 7.90 -4.96
N LEU A 50 -17.73 8.39 -4.59
CA LEU A 50 -17.11 8.16 -3.28
C LEU A 50 -18.01 8.64 -2.14
N LYS A 51 -18.63 9.82 -2.25
CA LYS A 51 -19.57 10.32 -1.24
C LYS A 51 -20.74 9.36 -1.02
N ASN A 52 -21.34 8.87 -2.09
CA ASN A 52 -22.46 7.93 -1.99
C ASN A 52 -22.04 6.57 -1.42
N ASP A 53 -20.88 6.05 -1.81
CA ASP A 53 -20.41 4.74 -1.37
C ASP A 53 -19.90 4.75 0.08
N LEU A 54 -19.17 5.81 0.44
CA LEU A 54 -18.59 5.96 1.76
C LEU A 54 -19.58 6.52 2.79
N GLY A 55 -20.67 7.14 2.33
CA GLY A 55 -21.76 7.63 3.16
C GLY A 55 -21.61 9.07 3.63
N TYR A 56 -20.89 9.92 2.89
CA TYR A 56 -20.77 11.35 3.16
C TYR A 56 -22.04 12.09 2.70
N GLU A 57 -22.59 12.95 3.58
CA GLU A 57 -23.86 13.65 3.37
C GLU A 57 -23.74 14.79 2.34
N ASP A 58 -22.62 15.53 2.36
CA ASP A 58 -22.37 16.66 1.45
C ASP A 58 -20.88 16.86 1.10
N ASP A 59 -20.60 17.88 0.28
CA ASP A 59 -19.22 18.23 -0.12
C ASP A 59 -18.38 18.73 1.06
N ALA A 60 -19.00 19.39 2.04
CA ALA A 60 -18.26 19.95 3.17
C ALA A 60 -17.75 18.83 4.09
N GLU A 61 -18.60 17.84 4.39
CA GLU A 61 -18.18 16.67 5.17
C GLU A 61 -17.06 15.88 4.46
N PHE A 62 -17.17 15.73 3.14
CA PHE A 62 -16.16 15.03 2.35
C PHE A 62 -14.82 15.78 2.31
N GLU A 63 -14.84 17.10 2.11
CA GLU A 63 -13.62 17.92 2.12
C GLU A 63 -13.00 18.04 3.53
N ASP A 64 -13.83 18.08 4.57
CA ASP A 64 -13.37 18.04 5.96
C ASP A 64 -12.65 16.72 6.26
N ALA A 65 -13.17 15.57 5.78
CA ALA A 65 -12.50 14.28 5.93
C ALA A 65 -11.15 14.22 5.20
N LEU A 66 -11.06 14.84 4.02
CA LEU A 66 -9.82 14.97 3.25
C LEU A 66 -8.85 16.01 3.83
N ASN A 67 -9.30 16.85 4.76
CA ASN A 67 -8.65 18.08 5.19
C ASN A 67 -8.22 18.97 4.00
N GLY A 68 -9.09 19.08 2.99
CA GLY A 68 -8.80 19.82 1.76
C GLY A 68 -9.73 19.43 0.60
N SER A 69 -9.48 20.03 -0.56
CA SER A 69 -10.27 19.73 -1.75
C SER A 69 -9.94 18.35 -2.32
N PHE A 70 -10.94 17.69 -2.91
CA PHE A 70 -10.72 16.41 -3.61
C PHE A 70 -9.76 16.55 -4.79
N ASP A 71 -9.73 17.72 -5.43
CA ASP A 71 -8.79 18.04 -6.50
C ASP A 71 -7.33 18.00 -6.03
N ASP A 72 -7.06 18.52 -4.83
CA ASP A 72 -5.73 18.51 -4.24
C ASP A 72 -5.34 17.10 -3.79
N PHE A 73 -6.30 16.35 -3.24
CA PHE A 73 -6.12 14.93 -2.94
C PHE A 73 -5.69 14.13 -4.19
N LEU A 74 -6.39 14.29 -5.32
CA LEU A 74 -6.04 13.62 -6.57
C LEU A 74 -4.65 14.01 -7.09
N LYS A 75 -4.28 15.29 -6.95
CA LYS A 75 -2.97 15.81 -7.39
C LYS A 75 -1.83 15.35 -6.49
N ALA A 76 -2.09 15.10 -5.22
CA ALA A 76 -1.11 14.54 -4.31
C ALA A 76 -0.74 13.12 -4.78
N MET A 77 -1.70 12.25 -5.08
CA MET A 77 -1.41 10.82 -5.28
C MET A 77 -0.38 10.52 -6.41
N PRO A 78 0.75 9.85 -6.11
CA PRO A 78 1.85 9.66 -7.06
C PRO A 78 1.51 8.73 -8.23
N HIS A 79 0.53 7.84 -8.02
CA HIS A 79 0.05 6.87 -9.00
C HIS A 79 -1.12 7.40 -9.83
N LEU A 80 -1.58 8.63 -9.55
CA LEU A 80 -2.57 9.31 -10.38
C LEU A 80 -1.88 10.23 -11.38
N GLU A 81 -2.50 10.38 -12.54
CA GLU A 81 -2.21 11.42 -13.50
C GLU A 81 -3.44 12.32 -13.60
N THR A 82 -3.25 13.63 -13.46
CA THR A 82 -4.34 14.62 -13.53
C THR A 82 -4.08 15.63 -14.64
N LYS A 83 -5.16 16.12 -15.26
CA LYS A 83 -5.12 17.23 -16.22
C LYS A 83 -6.46 17.96 -16.23
N ILE A 84 -6.48 19.15 -16.82
CA ILE A 84 -7.72 19.85 -17.16
C ILE A 84 -8.12 19.42 -18.58
N ASP A 85 -9.40 19.05 -18.78
CA ASP A 85 -9.93 18.67 -20.08
C ASP A 85 -10.36 19.89 -20.92
N ASP A 86 -10.92 19.64 -22.10
CA ASP A 86 -11.40 20.68 -23.02
C ASP A 86 -12.64 21.44 -22.51
N GLN A 87 -13.27 20.95 -21.45
CA GLN A 87 -14.43 21.55 -20.80
C GLN A 87 -14.08 22.24 -19.47
N ASP A 88 -12.79 22.49 -19.22
CA ASP A 88 -12.26 23.13 -18.01
C ASP A 88 -12.54 22.32 -16.73
N ARG A 89 -12.58 20.99 -16.83
CA ARG A 89 -12.81 20.08 -15.70
C ARG A 89 -11.53 19.33 -15.34
N LEU A 90 -11.28 19.14 -14.04
CA LEU A 90 -10.25 18.24 -13.59
C LEU A 90 -10.65 16.79 -13.93
N VAL A 91 -9.79 16.13 -14.69
CA VAL A 91 -9.87 14.70 -14.97
C VAL A 91 -8.63 14.00 -14.47
N PHE A 92 -8.78 12.77 -14.04
CA PHE A 92 -7.68 11.92 -13.59
C PHE A 92 -7.72 10.55 -14.25
N LYS A 93 -6.58 9.88 -14.22
CA LYS A 93 -6.47 8.46 -14.52
C LYS A 93 -5.48 7.79 -13.59
N ILE A 94 -5.73 6.53 -13.26
CA ILE A 94 -4.78 5.71 -12.51
C ILE A 94 -3.72 5.22 -13.47
N ARG A 95 -2.45 5.44 -13.15
CA ARG A 95 -1.34 4.95 -13.97
C ARG A 95 -1.35 3.42 -13.94
N PRO A 96 -1.40 2.76 -15.10
CA PRO A 96 -1.24 1.32 -15.13
C PRO A 96 0.15 0.96 -14.61
N ASP A 97 0.25 -0.21 -14.00
CA ASP A 97 1.54 -0.80 -13.70
C ASP A 97 2.35 -0.94 -14.99
N LEU A 98 3.64 -0.64 -14.90
CA LEU A 98 4.56 -0.87 -16.00
C LEU A 98 4.61 -2.38 -16.30
N PRO A 99 4.82 -2.77 -17.56
CA PRO A 99 5.09 -4.16 -17.89
C PRO A 99 6.34 -4.63 -17.12
N MET A 100 6.36 -5.91 -16.74
CA MET A 100 7.39 -6.46 -15.83
C MET A 100 8.81 -6.30 -16.38
N GLU A 101 8.96 -6.22 -17.70
CA GLU A 101 10.23 -5.97 -18.39
C GLU A 101 10.81 -4.56 -18.14
N GLU A 102 9.96 -3.62 -17.72
CA GLU A 102 10.34 -2.24 -17.40
C GLU A 102 10.49 -1.99 -15.90
N TRP A 103 10.23 -3.01 -15.07
CA TRP A 103 10.36 -2.90 -13.62
C TRP A 103 11.79 -2.58 -13.22
N LYS A 104 11.90 -1.73 -12.18
CA LYS A 104 13.18 -1.36 -11.59
C LYS A 104 13.14 -1.73 -10.11
N PRO A 105 13.51 -2.98 -9.79
CA PRO A 105 13.49 -3.47 -8.42
C PRO A 105 14.31 -2.57 -7.51
N VAL A 106 13.74 -2.19 -6.38
CA VAL A 106 14.40 -1.34 -5.37
C VAL A 106 14.21 -1.92 -3.98
N LYS A 107 15.25 -1.75 -3.17
CA LYS A 107 15.22 -1.95 -1.73
C LYS A 107 15.32 -0.59 -1.06
N MET A 108 14.38 -0.28 -0.18
CA MET A 108 14.36 0.94 0.60
C MET A 108 14.50 0.62 2.07
N SER A 109 15.54 1.14 2.71
CA SER A 109 15.80 0.92 4.14
C SER A 109 15.70 2.24 4.89
N LEU A 110 14.86 2.28 5.93
CA LEU A 110 14.77 3.40 6.86
C LEU A 110 15.08 2.92 8.28
N ARG A 111 16.07 3.55 8.92
CA ARG A 111 16.35 3.34 10.34
C ARG A 111 15.38 4.18 11.17
N VAL A 112 14.40 3.52 11.77
CA VAL A 112 13.39 4.13 12.63
C VAL A 112 13.99 4.35 14.02
N ALA A 113 14.23 5.62 14.37
CA ALA A 113 14.83 6.00 15.66
C ALA A 113 14.09 7.14 16.37
N THR A 114 13.15 7.79 15.69
CA THR A 114 12.44 8.98 16.17
C THR A 114 10.95 8.83 15.90
N ARG A 115 10.11 9.62 16.58
CA ARG A 115 8.66 9.61 16.29
C ARG A 115 8.38 10.10 14.87
N GLU A 116 9.16 11.06 14.38
CA GLU A 116 9.06 11.52 12.99
C GLU A 116 9.33 10.40 11.98
N ASP A 117 10.18 9.40 12.30
CA ASP A 117 10.36 8.23 11.43
C ASP A 117 9.09 7.38 11.36
N LEU A 118 8.46 7.11 12.51
CA LEU A 118 7.23 6.31 12.59
C LEU A 118 6.08 6.94 11.81
N TRP A 119 6.02 8.28 11.83
CA TRP A 119 4.99 9.05 11.13
C TRP A 119 5.35 9.37 9.67
N ASN A 120 6.49 8.90 9.16
CA ASN A 120 6.81 9.01 7.75
C ASN A 120 5.86 8.11 6.94
N VAL A 121 5.19 8.68 5.94
CA VAL A 121 4.22 7.97 5.11
C VAL A 121 4.95 7.15 4.05
N CYS A 122 4.64 5.86 3.99
CA CYS A 122 5.07 4.91 2.99
C CYS A 122 3.94 4.66 1.98
N PHE A 123 4.24 4.90 0.72
CA PHE A 123 3.44 4.50 -0.43
C PHE A 123 3.92 3.11 -0.85
N LYS A 124 3.38 2.06 -0.23
CA LYS A 124 3.74 0.68 -0.49
C LYS A 124 3.03 0.18 -1.76
N SER A 125 3.79 -0.32 -2.74
CA SER A 125 3.21 -0.93 -3.94
C SER A 125 2.51 -2.27 -3.63
N GLN A 126 1.66 -2.69 -4.55
CA GLN A 126 0.98 -3.99 -4.49
C GLN A 126 1.91 -5.20 -4.60
N HIS A 127 3.14 -5.01 -5.11
CA HIS A 127 4.16 -6.04 -5.25
C HIS A 127 5.23 -5.98 -4.16
N ALA A 128 5.16 -4.96 -3.29
CA ALA A 128 6.15 -4.76 -2.26
C ALA A 128 5.89 -5.65 -1.05
N ARG A 129 6.97 -6.06 -0.39
CA ARG A 129 6.95 -6.63 0.96
C ARG A 129 7.82 -5.79 1.89
N VAL A 130 7.57 -5.90 3.18
CA VAL A 130 8.31 -5.19 4.21
C VAL A 130 8.88 -6.18 5.20
N GLU A 131 10.13 -6.01 5.60
CA GLU A 131 10.81 -6.80 6.61
C GLU A 131 11.23 -5.90 7.79
N ILE A 132 11.17 -6.44 9.00
CA ILE A 132 11.85 -5.92 10.20
C ILE A 132 12.91 -6.96 10.59
N PRO A 133 14.18 -6.78 10.14
CA PRO A 133 15.22 -7.79 10.32
C PRO A 133 15.51 -8.12 11.78
N GLU A 134 15.38 -7.16 12.69
CA GLU A 134 15.70 -7.32 14.11
C GLU A 134 14.85 -8.38 14.82
N MET A 135 13.65 -8.66 14.31
CA MET A 135 12.70 -9.63 14.87
C MET A 135 12.30 -10.72 13.85
N GLU A 136 12.99 -10.79 12.70
CA GLU A 136 12.71 -11.74 11.61
C GLU A 136 11.23 -11.72 11.15
N PHE A 137 10.62 -10.54 11.14
CA PHE A 137 9.21 -10.35 10.79
C PHE A 137 9.04 -9.80 9.37
N GLU A 138 8.02 -10.28 8.67
CA GLU A 138 7.69 -9.83 7.31
C GLU A 138 6.19 -9.50 7.18
N ILE A 139 5.89 -8.37 6.54
CA ILE A 139 4.58 -8.06 5.95
C ILE A 139 4.69 -8.38 4.46
N SER A 140 4.13 -9.52 4.05
CA SER A 140 4.15 -9.98 2.66
C SER A 140 3.31 -9.08 1.74
N GLN A 141 3.53 -9.21 0.43
CA GLN A 141 2.65 -8.58 -0.56
C GLN A 141 1.23 -9.14 -0.49
N ASP A 142 0.23 -8.28 -0.68
CA ASP A 142 -1.20 -8.63 -0.64
C ASP A 142 -1.96 -8.20 -1.90
N GLY A 143 -1.23 -7.71 -2.92
CA GLY A 143 -1.82 -7.28 -4.18
C GLY A 143 -2.57 -5.94 -4.09
N LYS A 144 -2.39 -5.17 -3.02
CA LYS A 144 -2.99 -3.84 -2.85
C LYS A 144 -1.94 -2.76 -2.63
N ARG A 145 -2.21 -1.57 -3.16
CA ARG A 145 -1.45 -0.37 -2.82
C ARG A 145 -1.88 0.09 -1.44
N HIS A 146 -0.92 0.46 -0.61
CA HIS A 146 -1.18 1.00 0.72
C HIS A 146 -0.46 2.33 0.86
N ILE A 147 -1.13 3.33 1.42
CA ILE A 147 -0.57 4.65 1.68
C ILE A 147 -0.79 4.95 3.14
N ASP A 148 0.24 4.69 3.95
CA ASP A 148 0.11 4.86 5.38
C ASP A 148 1.46 5.16 6.04
N SER A 149 1.42 5.67 7.26
CA SER A 149 2.61 5.79 8.10
C SER A 149 3.20 4.42 8.41
N ILE A 150 4.51 4.39 8.63
CA ILE A 150 5.21 3.19 9.14
C ILE A 150 4.53 2.67 10.41
N TYR A 151 4.15 3.57 11.32
CA TYR A 151 3.41 3.22 12.53
C TYR A 151 2.17 2.40 12.22
N ASN A 152 1.32 2.87 11.30
CA ASN A 152 0.04 2.22 11.03
C ASN A 152 0.20 0.92 10.23
N HIS A 153 1.19 0.80 9.36
CA HIS A 153 1.48 -0.49 8.75
C HIS A 153 1.82 -1.55 9.81
N ILE A 154 2.59 -1.19 10.84
CA ILE A 154 2.89 -2.08 11.96
C ILE A 154 1.65 -2.30 12.84
N ALA A 155 0.88 -1.26 13.14
CA ALA A 155 -0.36 -1.39 13.92
C ALA A 155 -1.39 -2.29 13.22
N GLY A 156 -1.52 -2.17 11.89
CA GLY A 156 -2.33 -3.04 11.06
C GLY A 156 -1.84 -4.49 11.08
N ALA A 157 -0.52 -4.71 11.01
CA ALA A 157 0.07 -6.04 11.17
C ALA A 157 -0.23 -6.67 12.54
N ILE A 158 -0.10 -5.89 13.62
CA ILE A 158 -0.46 -6.30 15.00
C ILE A 158 -1.95 -6.70 15.06
N PHE A 159 -2.84 -5.86 14.54
CA PHE A 159 -4.27 -6.12 14.53
C PHE A 159 -4.62 -7.38 13.74
N ASN A 160 -4.09 -7.50 12.52
CA ASN A 160 -4.34 -8.64 11.64
C ASN A 160 -3.87 -9.95 12.28
N LEU A 161 -2.63 -9.98 12.80
CA LEU A 161 -2.07 -11.17 13.44
C LEU A 161 -2.82 -11.53 14.73
N GLY A 162 -3.16 -10.55 15.57
CA GLY A 162 -3.93 -10.77 16.80
C GLY A 162 -5.37 -11.27 16.53
N SER A 163 -6.01 -10.76 15.47
CA SER A 163 -7.35 -11.21 15.07
C SER A 163 -7.34 -12.64 14.52
N GLN A 164 -6.31 -13.03 13.76
CA GLN A 164 -6.14 -14.39 13.25
C GLN A 164 -6.01 -15.41 14.38
N VAL A 165 -5.21 -15.13 15.40
CA VAL A 165 -5.09 -16.03 16.56
C VAL A 165 -6.41 -16.17 17.31
N SER A 166 -7.12 -15.05 17.50
CA SER A 166 -8.39 -15.03 18.21
C SER A 166 -9.47 -15.81 17.47
N SER A 167 -9.61 -15.58 16.15
CA SER A 167 -10.62 -16.20 15.30
C SER A 167 -10.33 -17.67 14.98
N ALA A 168 -9.05 -18.07 14.89
CA ALA A 168 -8.63 -19.44 14.61
C ALA A 168 -8.14 -20.18 15.88
N SER A 169 -8.79 -19.92 17.02
CA SER A 169 -8.50 -20.47 18.36
C SER A 169 -8.52 -22.01 18.47
N GLY A 170 -8.70 -22.76 17.39
CA GLY A 170 -8.54 -24.23 17.33
C GLY A 170 -7.48 -24.72 16.35
N MET A 171 -6.90 -23.84 15.52
CA MET A 171 -5.94 -24.21 14.47
C MET A 171 -4.49 -24.10 14.93
N TYR A 172 -4.21 -23.25 15.92
CA TYR A 172 -2.87 -23.06 16.48
C TYR A 172 -2.68 -23.85 17.77
N SER A 173 -1.53 -24.53 17.88
CA SER A 173 -1.06 -25.13 19.12
C SER A 173 -0.75 -24.05 20.17
N ASN A 174 -0.62 -24.45 21.45
CA ASN A 174 -0.26 -23.50 22.51
C ASN A 174 1.10 -22.83 22.25
N ASP A 175 2.10 -23.59 21.79
CA ASP A 175 3.43 -23.07 21.44
C ASP A 175 3.36 -22.02 20.31
N GLN A 176 2.51 -22.26 19.29
CA GLN A 176 2.30 -21.28 18.22
C GLN A 176 1.65 -19.99 18.75
N ARG A 177 0.67 -20.09 19.66
CA ARG A 177 0.02 -18.91 20.24
C ARG A 177 0.96 -18.09 21.10
N GLU A 178 1.83 -18.77 21.87
CA GLU A 178 2.84 -18.11 22.69
C GLU A 178 3.83 -17.33 21.82
N LYS A 179 4.37 -17.94 20.77
CA LYS A 179 5.26 -17.26 19.81
C LYS A 179 4.59 -16.09 19.10
N ILE A 180 3.31 -16.21 18.74
CA ILE A 180 2.58 -15.09 18.16
C ILE A 180 2.40 -13.97 19.19
N GLY A 181 2.10 -14.30 20.46
CA GLY A 181 2.05 -13.32 21.54
C GLY A 181 3.37 -12.57 21.72
N GLU A 182 4.49 -13.29 21.75
CA GLU A 182 5.84 -12.70 21.83
C GLU A 182 6.13 -11.77 20.64
N CYS A 183 5.73 -12.17 19.43
CA CYS A 183 5.86 -11.35 18.23
C CYS A 183 5.02 -10.06 18.32
N LEU A 184 3.76 -10.15 18.77
CA LEU A 184 2.89 -8.98 18.97
C LEU A 184 3.47 -8.02 20.01
N ASP A 185 4.04 -8.54 21.11
CA ASP A 185 4.66 -7.74 22.15
C ASP A 185 5.95 -7.05 21.64
N GLU A 186 6.73 -7.71 20.79
CA GLU A 186 7.90 -7.12 20.14
C GLU A 186 7.54 -6.02 19.13
N LEU A 187 6.51 -6.21 18.31
CA LEU A 187 5.99 -5.18 17.41
C LEU A 187 5.52 -3.93 18.18
N ASN A 188 4.82 -4.10 19.32
CA ASN A 188 4.43 -2.97 20.16
C ASN A 188 5.65 -2.22 20.73
N ARG A 189 6.69 -2.93 21.17
CA ARG A 189 7.95 -2.29 21.64
C ARG A 189 8.67 -1.52 20.53
N HIS A 190 8.56 -1.96 19.28
CA HIS A 190 9.05 -1.22 18.12
C HIS A 190 8.26 0.07 17.86
N LEU A 191 6.92 0.05 18.05
CA LEU A 191 6.08 1.25 17.98
C LEU A 191 6.37 2.25 19.11
N ASP A 192 6.73 1.75 20.29
CA ASP A 192 7.13 2.58 21.44
C ASP A 192 8.57 3.13 21.33
N LEU A 193 9.33 2.71 20.31
CA LEU A 193 10.74 3.06 20.09
C LEU A 193 11.64 2.75 21.29
N GLU A 194 11.39 1.65 22.00
CA GLU A 194 12.28 1.22 23.10
C GLU A 194 13.73 1.04 22.62
N LYS A 195 13.89 0.59 21.37
CA LYS A 195 15.16 0.53 20.65
C LYS A 195 14.93 0.94 19.18
N PRO A 196 15.90 1.62 18.54
CA PRO A 196 15.86 1.82 17.09
C PRO A 196 15.84 0.50 16.34
N TRP A 197 15.10 0.46 15.24
CA TRP A 197 14.94 -0.72 14.37
C TRP A 197 14.93 -0.30 12.90
N THR A 198 14.91 -1.27 11.99
CA THR A 198 15.03 -1.01 10.56
C THR A 198 13.78 -1.46 9.83
N TRP A 199 13.14 -0.52 9.15
CA TRP A 199 12.10 -0.81 8.16
C TRP A 199 12.76 -1.07 6.82
N VAL A 200 12.61 -2.27 6.27
CA VAL A 200 13.17 -2.63 4.95
C VAL A 200 12.05 -2.99 4.00
N LEU A 201 11.81 -2.15 3.00
CA LEU A 201 10.84 -2.40 1.94
C LEU A 201 11.55 -2.94 0.70
N TYR A 202 11.06 -4.05 0.17
CA TYR A 202 11.51 -4.62 -1.09
C TYR A 202 10.39 -4.48 -2.10
N ASP A 203 10.63 -3.76 -3.18
CA ASP A 203 9.65 -3.55 -4.23
C ASP A 203 10.21 -3.96 -5.59
N PRO A 204 9.81 -5.15 -6.10
CA PRO A 204 10.18 -5.60 -7.43
C PRO A 204 9.76 -4.63 -8.53
N SER A 205 8.66 -3.89 -8.37
CA SER A 205 8.14 -2.98 -9.40
C SER A 205 8.86 -1.64 -9.45
N GLY A 206 9.49 -1.22 -8.35
CA GLY A 206 10.13 0.09 -8.25
C GLY A 206 9.18 1.27 -8.10
N THR A 207 7.93 1.04 -7.69
CA THR A 207 6.89 2.07 -7.64
C THR A 207 6.56 2.56 -6.23
N SER A 208 7.12 1.92 -5.20
CA SER A 208 7.00 2.34 -3.81
C SER A 208 7.86 3.56 -3.51
N MET A 209 7.47 4.35 -2.51
CA MET A 209 8.23 5.50 -2.04
C MET A 209 7.83 5.93 -0.63
N PHE A 210 8.61 6.81 -0.01
CA PHE A 210 8.23 7.49 1.22
C PHE A 210 7.95 8.98 0.94
N GLN A 211 7.11 9.59 1.78
CA GLN A 211 6.86 11.03 1.74
C GLN A 211 8.15 11.81 2.05
N ASP A 212 8.87 11.45 3.12
CA ASP A 212 10.21 11.98 3.39
C ASP A 212 11.27 10.93 3.02
N MET A 213 11.99 11.20 1.94
CA MET A 213 13.09 10.36 1.44
C MET A 213 14.46 10.74 2.05
N THR A 214 14.56 11.77 2.88
CA THR A 214 15.84 12.35 3.36
C THR A 214 16.73 11.33 4.06
N ARG A 215 16.13 10.40 4.80
CA ARG A 215 16.83 9.36 5.58
C ARG A 215 16.63 7.95 5.02
N VAL A 216 15.94 7.83 3.89
CA VAL A 216 15.68 6.54 3.24
C VAL A 216 16.89 6.19 2.37
N VAL A 217 17.51 5.05 2.66
CA VAL A 217 18.56 4.49 1.82
C VAL A 217 17.90 3.67 0.73
N VAL A 218 18.12 4.05 -0.53
CA VAL A 218 17.59 3.35 -1.71
C VAL A 218 18.73 2.60 -2.39
N GLU A 219 18.55 1.29 -2.55
CA GLU A 219 19.48 0.40 -3.23
C GLU A 219 18.77 -0.24 -4.42
N ASP A 220 19.44 -0.30 -5.57
CA ASP A 220 18.96 -1.08 -6.71
C ASP A 220 19.00 -2.56 -6.34
N MET A 221 17.92 -3.28 -6.60
CA MET A 221 17.89 -4.74 -6.49
C MET A 221 18.15 -5.36 -7.86
N GLU A 222 18.87 -6.48 -7.88
CA GLU A 222 18.85 -7.31 -9.08
C GLU A 222 17.42 -7.79 -9.32
N ALA A 223 16.98 -7.74 -10.57
CA ALA A 223 15.71 -8.34 -10.95
C ALA A 223 15.72 -9.80 -10.53
N ALA A 224 14.81 -10.15 -9.62
CA ALA A 224 14.49 -11.53 -9.37
C ALA A 224 14.12 -12.12 -10.73
N VAL A 225 14.97 -13.01 -11.25
CA VAL A 225 14.62 -13.82 -12.42
C VAL A 225 13.30 -14.49 -12.03
N PRO A 226 12.19 -14.26 -12.73
CA PRO A 226 10.95 -14.94 -12.39
C PRO A 226 11.24 -16.43 -12.45
N GLU A 227 11.28 -17.07 -11.28
CA GLU A 227 11.24 -18.51 -11.19
C GLU A 227 9.92 -18.88 -11.87
N ALA A 228 10.02 -19.48 -13.05
CA ALA A 228 8.88 -19.89 -13.85
C ALA A 228 7.90 -20.57 -12.91
N VAL A 229 6.69 -20.01 -12.82
CA VAL A 229 5.52 -20.58 -12.12
C VAL A 229 5.62 -22.09 -12.33
N ALA A 230 5.98 -22.80 -11.26
CA ALA A 230 6.30 -24.21 -11.33
C ALA A 230 5.12 -24.89 -12.05
N ALA A 231 5.38 -25.32 -13.28
CA ALA A 231 4.42 -26.08 -14.04
C ALA A 231 4.07 -27.28 -13.16
N GLN A 232 2.84 -27.29 -12.64
CA GLN A 232 2.29 -28.47 -12.01
C GLN A 232 2.58 -29.63 -12.98
N PRO A 233 3.25 -30.70 -12.54
CA PRO A 233 3.42 -31.84 -13.42
C PRO A 233 2.02 -32.31 -13.83
N PRO A 234 1.79 -32.61 -15.12
CA PRO A 234 0.50 -33.10 -15.56
C PRO A 234 0.14 -34.32 -14.71
N SER A 235 -1.06 -34.30 -14.13
CA SER A 235 -1.63 -35.42 -13.39
C SER A 235 -1.44 -36.68 -14.21
N ALA A 236 -0.65 -37.63 -13.70
CA ALA A 236 -0.47 -38.92 -14.33
C ALA A 236 -1.85 -39.53 -14.54
N GLY A 237 -2.26 -39.61 -15.80
CA GLY A 237 -3.38 -40.44 -16.21
C GLY A 237 -3.09 -41.85 -15.75
N MET A 238 -3.95 -42.37 -14.90
CA MET A 238 -3.97 -43.76 -14.51
C MET A 238 -4.37 -44.55 -15.76
N ASP A 239 -3.38 -44.97 -16.55
CA ASP A 239 -3.54 -46.01 -17.55
C ASP A 239 -3.88 -47.32 -16.80
N MET A 240 -5.17 -47.62 -16.74
CA MET A 240 -5.65 -48.98 -16.49
C MET A 240 -5.50 -49.75 -17.80
N ILE A 241 -4.44 -50.56 -17.86
CA ILE A 241 -4.23 -51.58 -18.88
C ILE A 241 -5.14 -52.79 -18.57
N ASP A 242 -5.83 -53.24 -19.62
CA ASP A 242 -6.59 -54.50 -19.86
C ASP A 242 -7.78 -54.86 -18.95
#